data_AF-A0A6J6C6Y0-F1
#
_entry.id   AF-A0A6J6C6Y0-F1
#
_cell.length_a   1.000
_cell.length_b   1.000
_cell.length_c   1.000
_cell.angle_alpha   90.00
_cell.angle_beta   90.00
_cell.angle_gamma   90.00
#
_symmetry.space_group_name_H-M   'P 1'
#
loop_
_entity.id
_entity.type
_entity.pdbx_description
1 polymer ?
#
loop_
_entity_poly.entity_id
_entity_poly.type
_entity_poly.pdbx_seq_one_letter_code
_entity_poly.pdbx_strand_id
1 'polypeptide(L)'
;MAKTSKKSKPQETIEVVSVRRAPKLFAFMATGAFVGIVLAFVMFAISSDSQKAQPGILGFLVVYIGGAGFLGGTVVSLGADWLSRARAKQVEATKLKG
;
A
#
# COMPACT_ATOMS: atom_id res chain seq x y z
N MET A 1 -33.65 -10.42 -58.91
CA MET A 1 -32.90 -11.36 -58.04
C MET A 1 -32.10 -10.51 -57.05
N ALA A 2 -32.69 -10.17 -55.90
CA ALA A 2 -32.11 -9.24 -54.93
C ALA A 2 -31.39 -10.02 -53.81
N LYS A 3 -30.08 -9.82 -53.68
CA LYS A 3 -29.33 -10.23 -52.48
C LYS A 3 -28.96 -8.96 -51.71
N THR A 4 -29.80 -8.55 -50.78
CA THR A 4 -29.47 -7.50 -49.81
C THR A 4 -28.64 -8.11 -48.68
N SER A 5 -27.41 -7.61 -48.57
CA SER A 5 -26.41 -7.96 -47.56
C SER A 5 -26.92 -7.66 -46.15
N LYS A 6 -26.94 -8.69 -45.30
CA LYS A 6 -27.31 -8.61 -43.89
C LYS A 6 -26.13 -8.01 -43.11
N LYS A 7 -26.20 -6.71 -42.73
CA LYS A 7 -25.24 -6.08 -41.81
C LYS A 7 -25.24 -6.86 -40.49
N SER A 8 -24.13 -7.54 -40.19
CA SER A 8 -23.89 -8.17 -38.89
C SER A 8 -23.67 -7.08 -37.84
N LYS A 9 -24.57 -7.01 -36.83
CA LYS A 9 -24.37 -6.17 -35.65
C LYS A 9 -23.07 -6.57 -34.94
N PRO A 10 -22.23 -5.63 -34.48
CA PRO A 10 -21.06 -5.95 -33.68
C PRO A 10 -21.50 -6.67 -32.39
N GLN A 11 -20.92 -7.84 -32.09
CA GLN A 11 -21.14 -8.50 -30.81
C GLN A 11 -20.39 -7.75 -29.72
N GLU A 12 -21.11 -7.06 -28.83
CA GLU A 12 -20.58 -6.50 -27.59
C GLU A 12 -20.25 -7.65 -26.62
N THR A 13 -18.98 -8.00 -26.50
CA THR A 13 -18.49 -8.81 -25.39
C THR A 13 -18.20 -7.89 -24.21
N ILE A 14 -19.08 -7.92 -23.20
CA ILE A 14 -18.90 -7.19 -21.94
C ILE A 14 -17.69 -7.81 -21.22
N GLU A 15 -16.53 -7.14 -21.24
CA GLU A 15 -15.31 -7.60 -20.58
C GLU A 15 -15.21 -6.86 -19.23
N VAL A 16 -15.60 -7.53 -18.14
CA VAL A 16 -15.57 -6.93 -16.80
C VAL A 16 -14.11 -6.82 -16.33
N VAL A 17 -13.50 -5.64 -16.44
CA VAL A 17 -12.11 -5.39 -16.02
C VAL A 17 -12.10 -4.76 -14.62
N SER A 18 -11.68 -5.52 -13.62
CA SER A 18 -11.48 -4.98 -12.27
C SER A 18 -10.20 -4.14 -12.21
N VAL A 19 -10.32 -2.82 -12.30
CA VAL A 19 -9.19 -1.91 -11.99
C VAL A 19 -9.12 -1.73 -10.48
N ARG A 20 -8.27 -2.52 -9.81
CA ARG A 20 -7.96 -2.34 -8.39
C ARG A 20 -6.76 -1.42 -8.22
N ARG A 21 -6.87 -0.40 -7.36
CA ARG A 21 -5.71 0.35 -6.88
C ARG A 21 -5.03 -0.48 -5.79
N ALA A 22 -3.83 -0.98 -6.06
CA ALA A 22 -3.02 -1.60 -5.03
C ALA A 22 -2.71 -0.56 -3.93
N PRO A 23 -2.78 -0.92 -2.64
CA PRO A 23 -2.35 -0.05 -1.57
C PRO A 23 -0.86 0.28 -1.71
N LYS A 24 -0.51 1.53 -1.40
CA LYS A 24 0.87 2.01 -1.52
C LYS A 24 1.71 1.47 -0.36
N LEU A 25 2.29 0.28 -0.52
CA LEU A 25 3.14 -0.37 0.49
C LEU A 25 4.23 0.58 1.02
N PHE A 26 4.94 1.24 0.11
CA PHE A 26 6.01 2.16 0.46
C PHE A 26 5.55 3.31 1.37
N ALA A 27 4.32 3.82 1.17
CA ALA A 27 3.79 4.90 2.01
C ALA A 27 3.60 4.44 3.46
N PHE A 28 3.07 3.23 3.67
CA PHE A 28 2.90 2.65 5.00
C PHE A 28 4.24 2.32 5.66
N MET A 29 5.18 1.76 4.90
CA MET A 29 6.53 1.45 5.37
C MET A 29 7.26 2.71 5.84
N ALA A 30 7.25 3.76 5.01
CA ALA A 30 7.86 5.04 5.33
C ALA A 30 7.19 5.71 6.53
N THR A 31 5.86 5.67 6.62
CA THR A 31 5.12 6.24 7.75
C THR A 31 5.46 5.51 9.05
N GLY A 32 5.48 4.17 9.03
CA GLY A 32 5.86 3.36 10.20
C GLY A 32 7.30 3.60 10.63
N ALA A 33 8.23 3.68 9.68
CA ALA A 33 9.63 4.02 9.97
C ALA A 33 9.75 5.41 10.59
N PHE A 34 9.06 6.41 10.03
CA PHE A 34 9.05 7.77 10.54
C PHE A 34 8.53 7.84 11.97
N VAL A 35 7.38 7.21 12.25
CA VAL A 35 6.83 7.12 13.61
C VAL A 35 7.81 6.44 14.57
N GLY A 36 8.46 5.36 14.14
CA GLY A 36 9.47 4.66 14.95
C GLY A 36 10.69 5.52 15.25
N ILE A 37 11.17 6.30 14.27
CA ILE A 37 12.27 7.24 14.46
C ILE A 37 11.88 8.34 15.46
N VAL A 38 10.69 8.94 15.30
CA VAL A 38 10.19 9.94 16.25
C VAL A 38 10.12 9.36 17.67
N LEU A 39 9.61 8.14 17.81
CA LEU A 39 9.56 7.45 19.11
C LEU A 39 10.96 7.19 19.69
N ALA A 40 11.94 6.83 18.86
CA ALA A 40 13.34 6.67 19.28
C ALA A 40 13.92 7.96 19.87
N PHE A 41 13.66 9.11 19.24
CA PHE A 41 14.08 10.41 19.77
C PHE A 41 13.37 10.76 21.08
N VAL A 42 12.07 10.48 21.19
CA VAL A 42 11.32 10.69 22.44
C VAL A 42 11.89 9.82 23.57
N MET A 43 12.14 8.54 23.31
CA MET A 43 12.74 7.63 24.28
C MET A 43 14.13 8.09 24.72
N PHE A 44 14.98 8.49 23.77
CA PHE A 44 16.30 9.03 24.09
C PHE A 44 16.21 10.33 24.90
N ALA A 45 15.24 11.20 24.65
CA ALA A 45 15.06 12.44 25.39
C ALA A 45 14.74 12.18 26.87
N ILE A 46 13.88 11.20 27.17
CA ILE A 46 13.46 10.85 28.54
C ILE A 46 14.43 9.90 29.27
N SER A 47 15.42 9.32 28.58
CA SER A 47 16.44 8.46 29.17
C SER A 47 17.32 9.19 30.20
N SER A 48 17.89 8.45 31.15
CA SER A 48 18.83 8.99 32.14
C SER A 48 20.18 9.40 31.52
N ASP A 49 20.93 10.28 32.19
CA ASP A 49 22.25 10.74 31.71
C ASP A 49 23.25 9.59 31.56
N SER A 50 23.19 8.59 32.45
CA SER A 50 23.99 7.37 32.33
C SER A 50 23.71 6.57 31.06
N GLN A 51 22.46 6.53 30.61
CA GLN A 51 22.08 5.86 29.36
C GLN A 51 22.55 6.68 28.15
N LYS A 52 22.36 8.01 28.19
CA LYS A 52 22.77 8.93 27.12
C LYS A 52 24.30 8.96 26.93
N ALA A 53 25.06 8.76 28.00
CA ALA A 53 26.52 8.70 27.95
C ALA A 53 27.05 7.48 27.19
N GLN A 54 26.22 6.45 26.95
CA GLN A 54 26.62 5.26 26.22
C GLN A 54 26.81 5.59 24.72
N PRO A 55 28.02 5.39 24.15
CA PRO A 55 28.31 5.75 22.77
C PRO A 55 27.37 5.05 21.79
N GLY A 56 26.74 5.82 20.90
CA GLY A 56 25.92 5.29 19.82
C GLY A 56 24.52 4.81 20.23
N ILE A 57 24.11 4.96 21.50
CA ILE A 57 22.80 4.50 21.98
C ILE A 57 21.63 5.06 21.16
N LEU A 58 21.70 6.34 20.77
CA LEU A 58 20.68 6.95 19.90
C LEU A 58 20.60 6.27 18.53
N GLY A 59 21.75 5.94 17.93
CA GLY A 59 21.80 5.21 16.66
C GLY A 59 21.16 3.83 16.77
N PHE A 60 21.44 3.10 17.86
CA PHE A 60 20.80 1.83 18.15
C PHE A 60 19.28 1.96 18.30
N LEU A 61 18.79 2.94 19.07
CA LEU A 61 17.34 3.19 19.20
C LEU A 61 16.70 3.50 17.84
N VAL A 62 17.31 4.38 17.04
CA VAL A 62 16.80 4.75 15.72
C VAL A 62 16.69 3.55 14.79
N VAL A 63 17.73 2.71 14.73
CA VAL A 63 17.73 1.50 13.88
C VAL A 63 16.72 0.49 14.38
N TYR A 64 16.67 0.23 15.69
CA TYR A 64 15.83 -0.83 16.25
C TYR A 64 14.35 -0.46 16.22
N ILE A 65 14.00 0.75 16.71
CA ILE A 65 12.61 1.22 16.78
C ILE A 65 12.14 1.69 15.40
N GLY A 66 12.99 2.37 14.63
CA GLY A 66 12.69 2.73 13.24
C GLY A 66 12.48 1.50 12.37
N GLY A 67 13.33 0.48 12.52
CA GLY A 67 13.19 -0.82 11.84
C GLY A 67 11.93 -1.57 12.26
N ALA A 68 11.61 -1.61 13.56
CA ALA A 68 10.36 -2.18 14.05
C ALA A 68 9.14 -1.43 13.49
N GLY A 69 9.18 -0.10 13.44
CA GLY A 69 8.14 0.74 12.86
C GLY A 69 7.95 0.49 11.36
N PHE A 70 9.04 0.33 10.61
CA PHE A 70 9.02 -0.03 9.19
C PHE A 70 8.34 -1.39 8.96
N LEU A 71 8.72 -2.41 9.74
CA LEU A 71 8.11 -3.74 9.68
C LEU A 71 6.62 -3.68 10.08
N GLY A 72 6.28 -2.96 11.15
CA GLY A 72 4.91 -2.73 11.56
C GLY A 72 4.07 -2.05 10.47
N GLY A 73 4.60 -1.00 9.83
CA GLY A 73 3.98 -0.35 8.68
C GLY A 73 3.75 -1.32 7.52
N THR A 74 4.71 -2.21 7.26
CA THR A 74 4.57 -3.26 6.25
C THR A 74 3.39 -4.19 6.58
N VAL A 75 3.32 -4.69 7.81
CA VAL A 75 2.22 -5.58 8.26
C VAL A 75 0.87 -4.89 8.13
N VAL A 76 0.76 -3.63 8.57
CA VAL A 76 -0.47 -2.82 8.44
C VAL A 76 -0.87 -2.66 6.98
N SER A 77 0.10 -2.46 6.08
CA SER A 77 -0.19 -2.31 4.65
C SER A 77 -0.76 -3.59 4.01
N LEU A 78 -0.30 -4.76 4.47
CA LEU A 78 -0.82 -6.05 4.01
C LEU A 78 -2.25 -6.26 4.53
N GLY A 79 -2.52 -5.90 5.78
CA GLY A 79 -3.88 -5.91 6.33
C GLY A 79 -4.82 -4.96 5.57
N ALA A 80 -4.33 -3.78 5.18
CA ALA A 80 -5.08 -2.85 4.35
C ALA A 80 -5.34 -3.41 2.93
N ASP A 81 -4.40 -4.15 2.33
CA ASP A 81 -4.61 -4.86 1.06
C ASP A 81 -5.74 -5.89 1.18
N TRP A 82 -5.74 -6.66 2.27
CA TRP A 82 -6.81 -7.64 2.53
C TRP A 82 -8.18 -6.98 2.66
N LEU A 83 -8.27 -5.87 3.40
CA LEU A 83 -9.53 -5.13 3.54
C LEU A 83 -9.95 -4.47 2.21
N SER A 84 -8.99 -4.01 1.41
CA SER A 84 -9.25 -3.40 0.10
C SER A 84 -9.83 -4.42 -0.88
N ARG A 85 -9.34 -5.66 -0.88
CA ARG A 85 -9.91 -6.76 -1.69
C ARG A 85 -11.37 -7.03 -1.35
N ALA A 86 -11.74 -6.97 -0.07
CA ALA A 86 -13.12 -7.14 0.38
C ALA A 86 -14.06 -6.00 -0.07
N ARG A 87 -13.53 -4.83 -0.45
CA ARG A 87 -14.30 -3.65 -0.85
C ARG A 87 -14.27 -3.35 -2.35
N ALA A 88 -13.71 -4.23 -3.17
CA ALA A 88 -13.60 -4.01 -4.62
C ALA A 88 -14.98 -4.05 -5.30
N LYS A 89 -15.46 -2.90 -5.79
CA LYS A 89 -16.62 -2.80 -6.67
C LYS A 89 -16.23 -3.21 -8.09
N GLN A 90 -16.98 -4.13 -8.68
CA GLN A 90 -16.82 -4.53 -10.08
C GLN A 90 -17.36 -3.42 -10.99
N VAL A 91 -16.61 -3.07 -12.04
CA VAL A 91 -17.02 -2.10 -13.06
C VAL A 91 -16.97 -2.80 -14.41
N GLU A 92 -18.09 -2.81 -15.14
CA GLU A 92 -18.19 -3.38 -16.48
C GLU A 92 -17.47 -2.46 -17.47
N ALA A 93 -16.48 -2.98 -18.20
CA ALA A 93 -15.78 -2.23 -19.24
C ALA A 93 -16.24 -2.73 -20.62
N THR A 94 -16.99 -1.90 -21.33
CA THR A 94 -17.40 -2.21 -22.70
C THR A 94 -16.21 -1.97 -23.64
N LYS A 95 -15.62 -3.06 -24.14
CA LYS A 95 -14.51 -2.99 -25.11
C LYS A 95 -15.08 -2.75 -26.52
N LEU A 96 -14.91 -1.55 -27.06
CA LEU A 96 -15.20 -1.28 -28.48
C LEU A 96 -14.02 -1.80 -29.33
N LYS A 97 -14.21 -2.97 -29.93
CA LYS A 97 -13.25 -3.55 -30.89
C LYS A 97 -13.47 -2.86 -32.25
N GLY A 98 -12.50 -2.05 -32.66
CA GLY A 98 -12.41 -1.49 -34.03
C GLY A 98 -11.98 -2.55 -35.03
#